data_AF-A0A1Z9DW61-F1
#
_entry.id   AF-A0A1Z9DW61-F1
#
_cell.length_a   1.000
_cell.length_b   1.000
_cell.length_c   1.000
_cell.angle_alpha   90.00
_cell.angle_beta   90.00
_cell.angle_gamma   90.00
#
_symmetry.space_group_name_H-M   'P 1'
#
loop_
_entity.id
_entity.type
_entity.pdbx_description
1 polymer ?
#
loop_
_entity_poly.entity_id
_entity_poly.type
_entity_poly.pdbx_seq_one_letter_code
_entity_poly.pdbx_strand_id
1 'polypeptide(L)'
;MEVKSFVKNQVIKKKINILEDYIFCYSKKFSKKNTFNQLRYLKGLKYFLEGFFESQNEISEFIKKCKDSENINGAISSNFFELILNRKYKFNSGPFLNAVFKLVEIRKRKLKVLIGNKVTTINKDILVRPV
;
A
#
# COMPACT_ATOMS: atom_id res chain seq x y z
N MET A 1 5.93 2.75 -4.82
CA MET A 1 6.29 1.38 -4.37
C MET A 1 6.96 0.63 -5.51
N GLU A 2 8.06 -0.07 -5.25
CA GLU A 2 8.72 -0.93 -6.24
C GLU A 2 8.27 -2.38 -6.09
N VAL A 3 7.84 -2.99 -7.19
CA VAL A 3 7.39 -4.38 -7.23
C VAL A 3 8.15 -5.14 -8.31
N LYS A 4 8.54 -6.37 -7.99
CA LYS A 4 9.13 -7.31 -8.95
C LYS A 4 8.01 -8.11 -9.61
N SER A 5 8.04 -8.20 -10.93
CA SER A 5 7.13 -9.05 -11.71
C SER A 5 7.93 -9.99 -12.60
N PHE A 6 7.46 -11.22 -12.75
CA PHE A 6 8.06 -12.21 -13.65
C PHE A 6 7.30 -12.20 -14.98
N VAL A 7 7.99 -11.89 -16.07
CA VAL A 7 7.44 -11.88 -17.44
C VAL A 7 8.47 -12.54 -18.35
N LYS A 8 8.06 -13.55 -19.13
CA LYS A 8 8.92 -14.25 -20.11
C LYS A 8 10.29 -14.65 -19.52
N ASN A 9 10.29 -15.31 -18.36
CA ASN A 9 11.49 -15.74 -17.62
C ASN A 9 12.43 -14.61 -17.13
N GLN A 10 12.01 -13.35 -17.22
CA GLN A 10 12.79 -12.21 -16.72
C GLN A 10 12.08 -11.53 -15.53
N VAL A 11 12.90 -10.99 -14.60
CA VAL A 11 12.42 -10.19 -13.48
C VAL A 11 12.40 -8.72 -13.88
N ILE A 12 11.20 -8.15 -14.01
CA ILE A 12 11.00 -6.74 -14.35
C ILE A 12 10.65 -5.97 -13.07
N LYS A 13 11.39 -4.88 -12.81
CA LYS A 13 11.04 -3.91 -11.76
C LYS A 13 9.95 -2.97 -12.28
N LYS A 14 8.86 -2.84 -11.53
CA LYS A 14 7.78 -1.91 -11.81
C LYS A 14 7.66 -0.91 -10.66
N LYS A 15 7.46 0.36 -11.01
CA LYS A 15 7.10 1.42 -10.06
C LYS A 15 5.59 1.60 -10.09
N ILE A 16 4.97 1.54 -8.92
CA ILE A 16 3.54 1.72 -8.72
C ILE A 16 3.33 2.94 -7.84
N ASN A 17 2.46 3.86 -8.26
CA ASN A 17 2.02 4.96 -7.41
C ASN A 17 0.99 4.41 -6.40
N ILE A 18 1.26 4.58 -5.10
CA ILE A 18 0.37 4.09 -4.03
C ILE A 18 -0.86 4.97 -3.82
N LEU A 19 -0.81 6.23 -4.30
CA LEU A 19 -1.91 7.18 -4.20
C LEU A 19 -2.73 7.26 -5.49
N GLU A 20 -2.28 6.59 -6.57
CA GLU A 20 -2.90 6.64 -7.89
C GLU A 20 -3.15 8.09 -8.37
N ASP A 21 -4.40 8.56 -8.34
CA ASP A 21 -4.84 9.90 -8.76
C ASP A 21 -4.86 10.93 -7.63
N TYR A 22 -4.44 10.56 -6.41
CA TYR A 22 -4.36 11.46 -5.27
C TYR A 22 -2.95 11.99 -5.05
N ILE A 23 -2.86 13.20 -4.52
CA ILE A 23 -1.61 13.81 -4.07
C ILE A 23 -1.81 14.49 -2.72
N PHE A 24 -0.79 14.44 -1.88
CA PHE A 24 -0.73 15.30 -0.70
C PHE A 24 -0.09 16.64 -1.08
N CYS A 25 -0.62 17.73 -0.55
CA CYS A 25 -0.09 19.06 -0.76
C CYS A 25 -0.12 19.84 0.55
N TYR A 26 0.98 20.52 0.86
CA TYR A 26 1.09 21.37 2.04
C TYR A 26 1.30 22.82 1.61
N SER A 27 0.55 23.73 2.24
CA SER A 27 0.74 25.17 2.14
C SER A 27 0.25 25.87 3.40
N LYS A 28 0.96 26.90 3.87
CA LYS A 28 0.50 27.72 5.00
C LYS A 28 -0.89 28.35 4.75
N LYS A 29 -1.24 28.58 3.48
CA LYS A 29 -2.54 29.16 3.07
C LYS A 29 -3.72 28.19 3.29
N PHE A 30 -3.47 26.89 3.43
CA PHE A 30 -4.47 25.85 3.64
C PHE A 30 -5.02 25.82 5.08
N SER A 31 -4.45 26.62 5.99
CA SER A 31 -5.04 26.85 7.32
C SER A 31 -6.40 27.54 7.27
N LYS A 32 -6.66 28.32 6.20
CA LYS A 32 -7.92 29.05 6.01
C LYS A 32 -8.87 28.20 5.16
N LYS A 33 -10.02 27.79 5.74
CA LYS A 33 -11.05 27.02 5.01
C LYS A 33 -11.51 27.69 3.72
N ASN A 34 -11.60 29.02 3.71
CA ASN A 34 -12.03 29.78 2.53
C ASN A 34 -11.07 29.64 1.32
N THR A 35 -9.79 29.33 1.57
CA THR A 35 -8.82 29.08 0.49
C THR A 35 -9.28 27.92 -0.40
N PHE A 36 -9.87 26.87 0.16
CA PHE A 36 -10.31 25.69 -0.59
C PHE A 36 -11.51 25.98 -1.51
N ASN A 37 -12.38 26.92 -1.13
CA ASN A 37 -13.50 27.36 -1.97
C ASN A 37 -13.01 27.96 -3.29
N GLN A 38 -11.90 28.70 -3.23
CA GLN A 38 -11.28 29.29 -4.41
C GLN A 38 -10.56 28.22 -5.24
N LEU A 39 -9.82 27.33 -4.57
CA LEU A 39 -9.00 26.33 -5.23
C LEU A 39 -9.81 25.20 -5.88
N ARG A 40 -11.06 24.97 -5.47
CA ARG A 40 -11.93 23.92 -6.03
C ARG A 40 -12.13 24.04 -7.54
N TYR A 41 -11.98 25.24 -8.11
CA TYR A 41 -12.14 25.53 -9.54
C TYR A 41 -10.81 25.55 -10.31
N LEU A 42 -9.70 25.13 -9.70
CA LEU A 42 -8.42 25.03 -10.39
C LEU A 42 -8.49 24.01 -11.53
N LYS A 43 -8.07 24.43 -12.73
CA LYS A 43 -7.96 23.54 -13.88
C LYS A 43 -6.97 22.40 -13.56
N GLY A 44 -7.43 21.16 -13.71
CA GLY A 44 -6.63 19.96 -13.40
C GLY A 44 -6.79 19.45 -11.96
N LEU A 45 -7.51 20.16 -11.09
CA LEU A 45 -7.93 19.63 -9.79
C LEU A 45 -9.35 19.08 -9.92
N LYS A 46 -9.53 17.79 -9.60
CA LYS A 46 -10.85 17.16 -9.62
C LYS A 46 -11.68 17.56 -8.39
N TYR A 47 -11.12 17.41 -7.19
CA TYR A 47 -11.73 17.80 -5.92
C TYR A 47 -10.71 17.72 -4.76
N PHE A 48 -11.09 18.28 -3.61
CA PHE A 48 -10.47 17.97 -2.32
C PHE A 48 -11.26 16.85 -1.64
N LEU A 49 -10.58 15.81 -1.16
CA LEU A 49 -11.21 14.67 -0.51
C LEU A 49 -12.00 15.10 0.72
N GLU A 50 -13.29 14.78 0.81
CA GLU A 50 -14.11 15.16 1.95
C GLU A 50 -13.55 14.61 3.27
N GLY A 51 -13.64 15.39 4.36
CA GLY A 51 -13.07 15.04 5.67
C GLY A 51 -11.56 15.27 5.81
N PHE A 52 -10.88 15.76 4.76
CA PHE A 52 -9.43 15.97 4.81
C PHE A 52 -8.98 16.91 5.94
N PHE A 53 -9.81 17.88 6.32
CA PHE A 53 -9.45 18.90 7.31
C PHE A 53 -9.46 18.31 8.73
N GLU A 54 -10.40 17.40 8.98
CA GLU A 54 -10.58 16.67 10.22
C GLU A 54 -9.51 15.57 10.36
N SER A 55 -9.15 14.91 9.26
CA SER A 55 -8.21 13.78 9.25
C SER A 55 -6.73 14.16 9.10
N GLN A 56 -6.32 15.36 9.51
CA GLN A 56 -4.92 15.82 9.33
C GLN A 56 -3.92 14.98 10.15
N ASN A 57 -4.33 14.47 11.31
CA ASN A 57 -3.49 13.61 12.13
C ASN A 57 -3.23 12.27 11.43
N GLU A 58 -4.27 11.63 10.92
CA GLU A 58 -4.21 10.36 10.19
C GLU A 58 -3.42 10.52 8.88
N ILE A 59 -3.59 11.63 8.16
CA ILE A 59 -2.80 11.95 6.97
C ILE A 59 -1.31 12.08 7.33
N SER A 60 -0.99 12.78 8.42
CA SER A 60 0.39 12.94 8.88
C SER A 60 1.02 11.60 9.30
N GLU A 61 0.28 10.77 10.04
CA GLU A 61 0.70 9.42 10.42
C GLU A 61 0.91 8.53 9.20
N PHE A 62 0.03 8.61 8.19
CA PHE A 62 0.18 7.86 6.94
C PHE A 62 1.45 8.27 6.18
N ILE A 63 1.71 9.58 6.05
CA ILE A 63 2.92 10.10 5.41
C ILE A 63 4.17 9.66 6.18
N LYS A 64 4.13 9.69 7.52
CA LYS A 64 5.21 9.18 8.36
C LYS A 64 5.45 7.69 8.13
N LYS A 65 4.39 6.88 8.12
CA LYS A 65 4.47 5.44 7.81
C LYS A 65 5.08 5.18 6.44
N CYS A 66 4.76 6.01 5.43
CA CYS A 66 5.38 5.92 4.11
C CYS A 66 6.90 6.13 4.21
N LYS A 67 7.34 7.20 4.87
CA LYS A 67 8.77 7.52 5.08
C LYS A 67 9.51 6.43 5.85
N ASP A 68 8.92 5.94 6.93
CA ASP A 68 9.49 4.86 7.75
C ASP A 68 9.61 3.53 6.98
N SER A 69 8.82 3.38 5.91
CA SER A 69 8.83 2.19 5.05
C SER A 69 9.66 2.37 3.77
N GLU A 70 10.33 3.52 3.57
CA GLU A 70 11.21 3.76 2.43
C GLU A 70 12.49 2.94 2.54
N ASN A 71 12.93 2.38 1.41
CA ASN A 71 14.25 1.76 1.31
C ASN A 71 15.32 2.81 0.99
N ILE A 72 16.58 2.38 0.90
CA ILE A 72 17.73 3.26 0.61
C ILE A 72 17.62 4.03 -0.73
N ASN A 73 16.74 3.59 -1.65
CA ASN A 73 16.50 4.22 -2.93
C ASN A 73 15.26 5.15 -2.91
N GLY A 74 14.67 5.41 -1.74
CA GLY A 74 13.45 6.21 -1.58
C GLY A 74 12.17 5.53 -2.06
N ALA A 75 12.19 4.20 -2.27
CA ALA A 75 11.01 3.45 -2.66
C ALA A 75 10.36 2.79 -1.44
N ILE A 76 9.05 3.00 -1.29
CA ILE A 76 8.24 2.31 -0.28
C ILE A 76 8.36 0.79 -0.48
N SER A 77 8.80 0.10 0.57
CA SER A 77 9.00 -1.33 0.61
C SER A 77 7.67 -2.10 0.66
N SER A 78 7.70 -3.37 0.28
CA SER A 78 6.54 -4.27 0.31
C SER A 78 5.98 -4.51 1.71
N ASN A 79 6.76 -4.20 2.75
CA ASN A 79 6.38 -4.38 4.15
C ASN A 79 5.46 -3.26 4.66
N PHE A 80 5.12 -2.29 3.80
CA PHE A 80 4.20 -1.19 4.09
C PHE A 80 2.79 -1.67 4.43
N PHE A 81 2.33 -2.76 3.80
CA PHE A 81 0.98 -3.28 4.04
C PHE A 81 0.96 -4.18 5.28
N GLU A 82 0.03 -3.88 6.18
CA GLU A 82 -0.27 -4.77 7.30
C GLU A 82 -1.08 -5.98 6.81
N LEU A 83 -0.68 -7.15 7.30
CA LEU A 83 -1.41 -8.38 7.06
C LEU A 83 -2.61 -8.43 7.99
N ILE A 84 -3.79 -8.60 7.40
CA ILE A 84 -5.09 -8.63 8.08
C ILE A 84 -5.63 -10.04 7.99
N LEU A 85 -6.02 -10.59 9.14
CA LEU A 85 -6.61 -11.93 9.22
C LEU A 85 -7.87 -12.02 8.35
N ASN A 86 -8.15 -13.22 7.85
CA ASN A 86 -9.30 -13.56 7.03
C ASN A 86 -9.42 -12.83 5.68
N ARG A 87 -8.44 -12.02 5.29
CA ARG A 87 -8.37 -11.45 3.93
C ARG A 87 -7.64 -12.37 2.96
N LYS A 88 -7.95 -12.19 1.67
CA LYS A 88 -7.29 -12.87 0.56
C LYS A 88 -6.08 -12.08 0.11
N TYR A 89 -5.02 -12.81 -0.19
CA TYR A 89 -3.73 -12.30 -0.64
C TYR A 89 -3.23 -13.15 -1.80
N LYS A 90 -2.35 -12.56 -2.60
CA LYS A 90 -1.67 -13.24 -3.70
C LYS A 90 -0.18 -13.25 -3.42
N PHE A 91 0.43 -14.40 -3.63
CA PHE A 91 1.88 -14.56 -3.55
C PHE A 91 2.56 -13.76 -4.66
N ASN A 92 3.55 -12.94 -4.29
CA ASN A 92 4.38 -12.17 -5.21
C ASN A 92 5.79 -12.75 -5.34
N SER A 93 6.13 -13.81 -4.61
CA SER A 93 7.39 -14.54 -4.71
C SER A 93 7.24 -15.99 -4.25
N GLY A 94 8.28 -16.79 -4.48
CA GLY A 94 8.36 -18.17 -4.01
C GLY A 94 7.66 -19.20 -4.92
N PRO A 95 7.57 -20.47 -4.47
CA PRO A 95 7.04 -21.58 -5.27
C PRO A 95 5.53 -21.44 -5.57
N PHE A 96 4.82 -20.64 -4.79
CA PHE A 96 3.39 -20.38 -4.97
C PHE A 96 3.12 -19.07 -5.72
N LEU A 97 4.08 -18.55 -6.50
CA LEU A 97 3.93 -17.29 -7.22
C LEU A 97 2.58 -17.20 -7.94
N ASN A 98 1.88 -16.08 -7.74
CA ASN A 98 0.54 -15.79 -8.27
C ASN A 98 -0.62 -16.63 -7.70
N ALA A 99 -0.38 -17.62 -6.85
CA ALA A 99 -1.48 -18.30 -6.16
C ALA A 99 -2.15 -17.37 -5.13
N VAL A 100 -3.46 -17.55 -4.96
CA VAL A 100 -4.27 -16.81 -3.99
C VAL A 100 -4.44 -17.64 -2.73
N PHE A 101 -4.33 -17.01 -1.57
CA PHE A 101 -4.53 -17.63 -0.28
C PHE A 101 -5.36 -16.73 0.64
N LYS A 102 -6.08 -17.33 1.59
CA LYS A 102 -6.71 -16.61 2.71
C LYS A 102 -5.77 -16.67 3.92
N LEU A 103 -5.48 -15.53 4.53
CA LEU A 103 -4.69 -15.48 5.76
C LEU A 103 -5.53 -15.96 6.93
N VAL A 104 -5.06 -16.98 7.65
CA VAL A 104 -5.78 -17.59 8.78
C VAL A 104 -5.18 -17.18 10.11
N GLU A 105 -3.85 -17.07 10.20
CA GLU A 105 -3.14 -16.77 11.44
C GLU A 105 -1.81 -16.05 11.15
N ILE A 106 -1.43 -15.10 12.00
CA ILE A 106 -0.14 -14.42 11.95
C ILE A 106 0.65 -14.78 13.20
N ARG A 107 1.80 -15.42 13.01
CA ARG A 107 2.83 -15.64 14.04
C ARG A 107 4.05 -14.78 13.73
N LYS A 108 4.93 -14.59 14.71
CA LYS A 108 6.10 -13.68 14.62
C LYS A 108 6.92 -13.84 13.33
N ARG A 109 7.19 -15.08 12.89
CA ARG A 109 7.92 -15.40 11.65
C ARG A 109 7.14 -16.27 10.66
N LYS A 110 5.90 -16.66 10.98
CA LYS A 110 5.15 -17.63 10.17
C LYS A 110 3.72 -17.17 9.95
N LEU A 111 3.16 -17.47 8.80
CA LEU A 111 1.77 -17.19 8.45
C LEU A 111 1.07 -18.53 8.21
N LYS A 112 -0.08 -18.74 8.83
CA LYS A 112 -0.96 -19.86 8.49
C LYS A 112 -1.91 -19.38 7.41
N VAL A 113 -1.94 -20.10 6.30
CA VAL A 113 -2.65 -19.69 5.09
C VAL A 113 -3.50 -20.83 4.57
N LEU A 114 -4.68 -20.50 4.03
CA LEU A 114 -5.57 -21.43 3.35
C LEU A 114 -5.44 -21.21 1.84
N ILE A 115 -4.93 -22.21 1.13
CA ILE A 115 -4.78 -22.22 -0.32
C ILE A 115 -5.80 -23.22 -0.89
N GLY A 116 -6.83 -22.73 -1.56
CA GLY A 116 -7.99 -23.55 -1.94
C GLY A 116 -8.66 -24.12 -0.69
N ASN A 117 -8.63 -25.44 -0.53
CA ASN A 117 -9.14 -26.17 0.62
C ASN A 117 -8.04 -26.68 1.58
N LYS A 118 -6.76 -26.39 1.32
CA LYS A 118 -5.63 -26.89 2.12
C LYS A 118 -5.04 -25.78 3.00
N VAL A 119 -4.84 -26.11 4.27
CA VAL A 119 -4.17 -25.23 5.23
C VAL A 119 -2.68 -25.54 5.25
N THR A 120 -1.84 -24.51 5.11
CA THR A 120 -0.39 -24.62 5.20
C THR A 120 0.22 -23.47 6.00
N THR A 121 1.49 -23.61 6.37
CA THR A 121 2.25 -22.58 7.08
C THR A 121 3.44 -22.14 6.24
N ILE A 122 3.59 -20.83 6.07
CA ILE A 122 4.66 -20.20 5.28
C ILE A 122 5.48 -19.25 6.14
N ASN A 123 6.70 -18.91 5.71
CA ASN A 123 7.50 -17.87 6.35
C ASN A 123 6.98 -16.47 5.94
N LYS A 124 7.03 -15.50 6.86
CA LYS A 124 6.61 -14.11 6.63
C LYS A 124 7.53 -13.36 5.66
N ASP A 125 8.73 -13.89 5.40
CA ASP A 125 9.69 -13.34 4.43
C ASP A 125 9.18 -13.38 2.97
N ILE A 126 8.10 -14.13 2.72
CA ILE A 126 7.48 -14.20 1.39
C ILE A 126 6.68 -12.92 1.12
N LEU A 127 6.90 -12.33 -0.06
CA LEU A 127 6.19 -11.14 -0.49
C LEU A 127 4.76 -11.49 -0.89
N VAL A 128 3.81 -10.71 -0.38
CA VAL A 128 2.38 -10.90 -0.65
C VAL A 128 1.72 -9.56 -0.95
N ARG A 129 0.63 -9.59 -1.73
CA ARG A 129 -0.21 -8.41 -1.98
C ARG A 129 -1.67 -8.73 -1.67
N PRO A 130 -2.45 -7.78 -1.14
CA PRO A 130 -3.90 -7.95 -1.04
C PRO A 130 -4.52 -8.17 -2.43
N VAL A 131 -5.60 -8.96 -2.49
CA VAL A 131 -6.42 -9.21 -3.69
C VAL A 131 -7.80 -8.63 -3.49
#